data_AF-A0A5Q3Q920-F1
#
_entry.id   AF-A0A5Q3Q920-F1
#
_cell.length_a   1.000
_cell.length_b   1.000
_cell.length_c   1.000
_cell.angle_alpha   90.00
_cell.angle_beta   90.00
_cell.angle_gamma   90.00
#
_symmetry.space_group_name_H-M   'P 1'
#
loop_
_entity.id
_entity.type
_entity.pdbx_description
1 polymer ?
#
loop_
_entity_poly.entity_id
_entity_poly.type
_entity_poly.pdbx_seq_one_letter_code
_entity_poly.pdbx_strand_id
1 'polypeptide(L)'
;MFRRKTWLVVTVGAVVLLCGAAVLWWLPLAGQQRAERPVAELMKPGNPALPGPWSRSDTAADSSDSEGTRSWVGPDRAEIDQTIRRYASPVWSSWAFSRADPVSEHGEYFDAIVERRPPRPLTSAEQERFFCGQIHGRPGACDNWWVQLRYGQYVVNIQSIDVPSSDAGEIPPWLAEFVREADRSMAEGG
;
A
#
# COMPACT_ATOMS: atom_id res chain seq x y z
N MET A 1 -49.23 13.52 29.13
CA MET A 1 -48.04 14.40 28.92
C MET A 1 -46.68 13.72 29.14
N PHE A 2 -46.56 12.63 29.93
CA PHE A 2 -45.26 12.02 30.26
C PHE A 2 -44.50 11.34 29.10
N ARG A 3 -45.18 10.77 28.09
CA ARG A 3 -44.53 10.04 26.97
C ARG A 3 -43.62 10.90 26.08
N ARG A 4 -43.86 12.23 26.02
CA ARG A 4 -43.10 13.13 25.13
C ARG A 4 -41.70 13.45 25.66
N LYS A 5 -41.53 13.49 26.99
CA LYS A 5 -40.22 13.74 27.62
C LYS A 5 -39.30 12.52 27.53
N THR A 6 -39.84 11.32 27.70
CA THR A 6 -39.06 10.07 27.60
C THR A 6 -38.50 9.86 26.20
N TRP A 7 -39.29 10.16 25.16
CA TRP A 7 -38.82 10.08 23.77
C TRP A 7 -37.65 11.04 23.50
N LEU A 8 -37.75 12.30 23.92
CA LEU A 8 -36.69 13.28 23.77
C LEU A 8 -35.37 12.85 24.43
N VAL A 9 -35.43 12.29 25.64
CA VAL A 9 -34.22 11.80 26.34
C VAL A 9 -33.58 10.64 25.60
N VAL A 10 -34.38 9.70 25.09
CA VAL A 10 -33.88 8.55 24.31
C VAL A 10 -33.25 9.01 23.00
N THR A 11 -33.89 9.93 22.27
CA THR A 11 -33.34 10.43 20.99
C THR A 11 -32.04 11.19 21.21
N VAL A 12 -31.98 12.08 22.21
CA VAL A 12 -30.75 12.81 22.55
C VAL A 12 -29.65 11.86 23.00
N GLY A 13 -29.97 10.89 23.86
CA GLY A 13 -29.01 9.86 24.28
C GLY A 13 -28.45 9.06 23.11
N ALA A 14 -29.30 8.65 22.16
CA ALA A 14 -28.89 7.94 20.96
C ALA A 14 -27.99 8.80 20.05
N VAL A 15 -28.33 10.08 19.87
CA VAL A 15 -27.50 11.02 19.08
C VAL A 15 -26.13 11.22 19.73
N VAL A 16 -26.07 11.42 21.05
CA VAL A 16 -24.79 11.57 21.77
C VAL A 16 -23.94 10.31 21.66
N LEU A 17 -24.55 9.12 21.76
CA LEU A 17 -23.85 7.84 21.58
C LEU A 17 -23.31 7.68 20.15
N LEU A 18 -24.10 8.01 19.13
CA LEU A 18 -23.68 7.96 17.74
C LEU A 18 -22.55 8.95 17.45
N CYS A 19 -22.65 10.19 17.93
CA CYS A 19 -21.59 11.18 17.80
C CYS A 19 -20.33 10.77 18.56
N GLY A 20 -20.46 10.22 19.78
CA GLY A 20 -19.34 9.72 20.57
C GLY A 20 -18.63 8.54 19.90
N ALA A 21 -19.39 7.59 19.35
CA ALA A 21 -18.84 6.47 18.58
C ALA A 21 -18.14 6.95 17.29
N ALA A 22 -18.72 7.93 16.59
CA ALA A 22 -18.08 8.54 15.44
C ALA A 22 -16.76 9.22 15.82
N VAL A 23 -16.72 10.03 16.87
CA VAL A 23 -15.49 10.69 17.33
C VAL A 23 -14.43 9.66 17.77
N LEU A 24 -14.82 8.60 18.48
CA LEU A 24 -13.91 7.52 18.87
C LEU A 24 -13.37 6.75 17.65
N TRP A 25 -14.14 6.64 16.58
CA TRP A 25 -13.69 6.07 15.30
C TRP A 25 -12.67 6.96 14.58
N TRP A 26 -12.73 8.28 14.80
CA TRP A 26 -11.77 9.26 14.28
C TRP A 26 -10.55 9.45 15.16
N LEU A 27 -10.62 9.08 16.46
CA LEU A 27 -9.50 9.19 17.36
C LEU A 27 -8.44 8.13 17.00
N PRO A 28 -7.23 8.55 16.60
CA PRO A 28 -6.14 7.61 16.34
C PRO A 28 -5.86 6.84 17.64
N LEU A 29 -5.83 5.51 17.57
CA LEU A 29 -5.28 4.70 18.64
C LEU A 29 -3.86 5.23 18.90
N ALA A 30 -3.60 5.65 20.14
CA ALA A 30 -2.33 6.25 20.52
C ALA A 30 -1.16 5.37 20.03
N GLY A 31 -0.27 5.94 19.21
CA GLY A 31 0.89 5.24 18.64
C GLY A 31 0.77 4.80 17.18
N GLN A 32 -0.40 4.89 16.53
CA GLN A 32 -0.54 4.54 15.10
C GLN A 32 -0.45 5.74 14.15
N GLN A 33 -0.58 6.97 14.67
CA GLN A 33 -0.43 8.16 13.85
C GLN A 33 1.05 8.53 13.77
N ARG A 34 1.62 8.49 12.55
CA ARG A 34 2.97 8.96 12.28
C ARG A 34 2.98 10.47 12.08
N ALA A 35 4.15 11.09 12.16
CA ALA A 35 4.31 12.49 11.79
C ALA A 35 3.81 12.71 10.35
N GLU A 36 3.05 13.79 10.13
CA GLU A 36 2.61 14.14 8.79
C GLU A 36 3.78 14.67 7.97
N ARG A 37 3.95 14.09 6.78
CA ARG A 37 5.02 14.36 5.82
C ARG A 37 4.38 14.46 4.43
N PRO A 38 4.82 15.41 3.60
CA PRO A 38 4.46 15.42 2.19
C PRO A 38 4.89 14.13 1.51
N VAL A 39 4.06 13.58 0.63
CA VAL A 39 4.38 12.34 -0.09
C VAL A 39 5.69 12.47 -0.87
N ALA A 40 5.95 13.64 -1.46
CA ALA A 40 7.20 13.94 -2.16
C ALA A 40 8.47 13.73 -1.29
N GLU A 41 8.40 13.97 0.02
CA GLU A 41 9.54 13.72 0.93
C GLU A 41 9.76 12.23 1.20
N LEU A 42 8.72 11.42 1.12
CA LEU A 42 8.76 9.97 1.36
C LEU A 42 9.21 9.20 0.12
N MET A 43 9.06 9.80 -1.06
CA MET A 43 9.50 9.24 -2.34
C MET A 43 11.01 9.44 -2.56
N LYS A 44 11.86 8.90 -1.68
CA LYS A 44 13.32 8.90 -1.86
C LYS A 44 13.96 7.67 -2.53
N PRO A 45 13.27 6.56 -2.89
CA PRO A 45 14.00 5.36 -3.26
C PRO A 45 14.82 5.54 -4.54
N GLY A 46 15.96 4.87 -4.53
CA GLY A 46 16.89 4.79 -5.65
C GLY A 46 16.32 4.02 -6.84
N ASN A 47 17.11 3.92 -7.90
CA ASN A 47 16.75 3.12 -9.06
C ASN A 47 16.69 1.63 -8.69
N PRO A 48 15.78 0.84 -9.29
CA PRO A 48 15.75 -0.60 -9.10
C PRO A 48 17.10 -1.20 -9.53
N ALA A 49 17.59 -2.18 -8.76
CA ALA A 49 18.86 -2.87 -9.02
C ALA A 49 18.70 -3.90 -10.15
N LEU A 50 18.28 -3.44 -11.34
CA LEU A 50 18.02 -4.25 -12.52
C LEU A 50 19.02 -3.92 -13.64
N PRO A 51 19.40 -4.92 -14.47
CA PRO A 51 20.26 -4.66 -15.62
C PRO A 51 19.52 -3.86 -16.70
N GLY A 52 20.31 -3.17 -17.53
CA GLY A 52 19.80 -2.41 -18.69
C GLY A 52 19.47 -0.95 -18.39
N PRO A 53 19.11 -0.17 -19.44
CA PRO A 53 18.71 1.21 -19.28
C PRO A 53 17.28 1.28 -18.72
N TRP A 54 17.09 2.09 -17.67
CA TRP A 54 15.79 2.38 -17.10
C TRP A 54 15.53 3.88 -17.20
N SER A 55 14.38 4.22 -17.77
CA SER A 55 13.85 5.58 -17.73
C SER A 55 12.98 5.74 -16.49
N ARG A 56 13.00 6.92 -15.89
CA ARG A 56 12.21 7.22 -14.70
C ARG A 56 11.32 8.42 -14.96
N SER A 57 10.07 8.32 -14.53
CA SER A 57 9.13 9.42 -14.48
C SER A 57 8.49 9.49 -13.11
N ASP A 58 8.39 10.70 -12.58
CA ASP A 58 7.71 10.97 -11.32
C ASP A 58 6.44 11.76 -11.64
N THR A 59 5.28 11.24 -11.28
CA THR A 59 4.06 12.03 -11.19
C THR A 59 4.01 12.56 -9.78
N ALA A 60 4.43 13.82 -9.63
CA ALA A 60 4.62 14.42 -8.32
C ALA A 60 3.28 14.52 -7.60
N ALA A 61 3.32 14.13 -6.32
CA ALA A 61 2.48 14.77 -5.33
C ALA A 61 2.96 16.22 -5.26
N ASP A 62 2.18 17.22 -5.68
CA ASP A 62 2.42 18.58 -5.20
C ASP A 62 2.40 18.57 -3.65
N SER A 63 2.92 19.61 -2.99
CA SER A 63 2.98 19.62 -1.51
C SER A 63 1.61 19.48 -0.83
N SER A 64 0.51 19.68 -1.57
CA SER A 64 -0.87 19.44 -1.18
C SER A 64 -1.38 18.01 -1.43
N ASP A 65 -0.71 17.24 -2.27
CA ASP A 65 -1.28 16.02 -2.82
C ASP A 65 -1.12 14.84 -1.85
N SER A 66 -2.22 14.12 -1.72
CA SER A 66 -2.33 12.91 -0.92
C SER A 66 -1.67 11.70 -1.59
N GLU A 67 -1.11 11.84 -2.79
CA GLU A 67 -0.58 10.72 -3.57
C GLU A 67 0.53 11.16 -4.50
N GLY A 68 1.54 10.30 -4.65
CA GLY A 68 2.57 10.45 -5.68
C GLY A 68 2.98 9.08 -6.22
N THR A 69 3.27 9.04 -7.51
CA THR A 69 3.66 7.81 -8.22
C THR A 69 4.99 8.00 -8.91
N ARG A 70 5.87 7.03 -8.76
CA ARG A 70 7.14 6.93 -9.48
C ARG A 70 7.14 5.68 -10.33
N SER A 71 7.43 5.87 -11.60
CA SER A 71 7.44 4.80 -12.59
C SER A 71 8.84 4.65 -13.16
N TRP A 72 9.26 3.42 -13.35
CA TRP A 72 10.47 3.06 -14.09
C TRP A 72 10.08 2.18 -15.27
N VAL A 73 10.48 2.59 -16.48
CA VAL A 73 10.27 1.81 -17.69
C VAL A 73 11.63 1.35 -18.21
N GLY A 74 11.79 0.03 -18.24
CA GLY A 74 12.99 -0.68 -18.64
C GLY A 74 12.92 -1.26 -20.06
N PRO A 75 13.89 -2.11 -20.43
CA PRO A 75 13.84 -2.84 -21.70
C PRO A 75 12.63 -3.77 -21.76
N ASP A 76 12.22 -4.15 -22.98
CA ASP A 76 11.14 -5.12 -23.24
C ASP A 76 9.79 -4.79 -22.61
N ARG A 77 9.54 -3.50 -22.34
CA ARG A 77 8.33 -2.97 -21.68
C ARG A 77 8.19 -3.36 -20.20
N ALA A 78 9.27 -3.81 -19.58
CA ALA A 78 9.32 -4.01 -18.15
C ALA A 78 9.00 -2.69 -17.42
N GLU A 79 8.02 -2.72 -16.53
CA GLU A 79 7.55 -1.54 -15.80
C GLU A 79 7.58 -1.80 -14.30
N ILE A 80 8.00 -0.79 -13.54
CA ILE A 80 7.91 -0.80 -12.09
C ILE A 80 7.22 0.49 -11.68
N ASP A 81 6.15 0.38 -10.92
CA ASP A 81 5.46 1.51 -10.35
C ASP A 81 5.56 1.47 -8.83
N GLN A 82 5.81 2.62 -8.24
CA GLN A 82 5.69 2.85 -6.81
C GLN A 82 4.74 4.00 -6.57
N THR A 83 3.60 3.71 -5.93
CA THR A 83 2.64 4.71 -5.50
C THR A 83 2.66 4.82 -3.99
N ILE A 84 2.81 6.03 -3.47
CA ILE A 84 2.63 6.33 -2.05
C ILE A 84 1.37 7.16 -1.93
N ARG A 85 0.41 6.69 -1.12
CA ARG A 85 -0.83 7.42 -0.82
C ARG A 85 -0.93 7.68 0.67
N ARG A 86 -1.15 8.93 1.03
CA ARG A 86 -1.50 9.42 2.37
C ARG A 86 -3.01 9.49 2.52
N TYR A 87 -3.52 8.90 3.58
CA TYR A 87 -4.92 8.95 3.97
C TYR A 87 -5.14 9.95 5.10
N ALA A 88 -6.40 10.35 5.29
CA ALA A 88 -6.78 11.26 6.37
C ALA A 88 -6.53 10.70 7.77
N SER A 89 -6.46 9.37 7.93
CA SER A 89 -6.17 8.72 9.21
C SER A 89 -5.61 7.29 9.02
N PRO A 90 -4.98 6.70 10.06
CA PRO A 90 -4.57 5.29 10.07
C PRO A 90 -5.73 4.30 9.90
N VAL A 91 -6.95 4.68 10.27
CA VAL A 91 -8.14 3.84 10.09
C VAL A 91 -8.52 3.78 8.61
N TRP A 92 -8.48 4.92 7.91
CA TRP A 92 -8.75 4.97 6.48
C TRP A 92 -7.70 4.23 5.65
N SER A 93 -6.42 4.38 5.99
CA SER A 93 -5.35 3.60 5.34
C SER A 93 -5.52 2.10 5.60
N SER A 94 -5.89 1.69 6.83
CA SER A 94 -6.18 0.29 7.16
C SER A 94 -7.33 -0.27 6.33
N TRP A 95 -8.42 0.49 6.19
CA TRP A 95 -9.55 0.09 5.38
C TRP A 95 -9.17 -0.04 3.90
N ALA A 96 -8.44 0.94 3.36
CA ALA A 96 -8.01 0.91 1.97
C ALA A 96 -7.05 -0.26 1.70
N PHE A 97 -6.07 -0.48 2.58
CA PHE A 97 -5.14 -1.61 2.52
C PHE A 97 -5.88 -2.96 2.53
N SER A 98 -6.92 -3.11 3.35
CA SER A 98 -7.70 -4.34 3.42
C SER A 98 -8.53 -4.62 2.16
N ARG A 99 -8.78 -3.61 1.34
CA ARG A 99 -9.58 -3.71 0.11
C ARG A 99 -8.76 -3.77 -1.16
N ALA A 100 -7.52 -3.32 -1.11
CA ALA A 100 -6.61 -3.44 -2.24
C ALA A 100 -6.29 -4.94 -2.42
N ASP A 101 -6.96 -5.59 -3.36
CA ASP A 101 -6.80 -7.01 -3.64
C ASP A 101 -6.54 -7.23 -5.13
N PRO A 102 -5.27 -7.48 -5.52
CA PRO A 102 -4.91 -7.70 -6.92
C PRO A 102 -5.68 -8.86 -7.55
N VAL A 103 -6.14 -9.83 -6.76
CA VAL A 103 -6.96 -10.95 -7.24
C VAL A 103 -8.24 -10.45 -7.90
N SER A 104 -8.91 -9.47 -7.28
CA SER A 104 -10.16 -8.92 -7.78
C SER A 104 -9.98 -7.97 -8.96
N GLU A 105 -8.85 -7.26 -9.03
CA GLU A 105 -8.57 -6.25 -10.05
C GLU A 105 -7.92 -6.85 -11.31
N HIS A 106 -7.12 -7.90 -11.15
CA HIS A 106 -6.29 -8.44 -12.22
C HIS A 106 -6.47 -9.95 -12.45
N GLY A 107 -7.34 -10.63 -11.70
CA GLY A 107 -7.49 -12.09 -11.76
C GLY A 107 -7.82 -12.65 -13.14
N GLU A 108 -8.39 -11.86 -14.05
CA GLU A 108 -8.70 -12.27 -15.43
C GLU A 108 -7.47 -12.40 -16.33
N TYR A 109 -6.34 -11.77 -15.99
CA TYR A 109 -5.12 -11.76 -16.81
C TYR A 109 -4.11 -12.86 -16.44
N PHE A 110 -4.31 -13.56 -15.32
CA PHE A 110 -3.37 -14.52 -14.75
C PHE A 110 -4.03 -15.89 -14.53
N ASP A 111 -3.26 -16.97 -14.60
CA ASP A 111 -3.72 -18.31 -14.19
C ASP A 111 -4.08 -18.33 -12.71
N ALA A 112 -3.23 -17.67 -11.92
CA ALA A 112 -3.37 -17.55 -10.48
C ALA A 112 -2.67 -16.29 -9.99
N ILE A 113 -3.28 -15.64 -9.00
CA ILE A 113 -2.63 -14.61 -8.20
C ILE A 113 -2.46 -15.21 -6.81
N VAL A 114 -1.22 -15.44 -6.40
CA VAL A 114 -0.88 -16.11 -5.15
C VAL A 114 -0.22 -15.14 -4.18
N GLU A 115 -0.70 -15.12 -2.95
CA GLU A 115 -0.01 -14.40 -1.88
C GLU A 115 1.29 -15.15 -1.53
N ARG A 116 2.39 -14.40 -1.48
CA ARG A 116 3.71 -14.85 -1.07
C ARG A 116 4.14 -14.07 0.15
N ARG A 117 5.01 -14.67 0.96
CA ARG A 117 5.65 -13.98 2.08
C ARG A 117 7.11 -13.75 1.76
N PRO A 118 7.67 -12.58 2.12
CA PRO A 118 9.09 -12.37 1.98
C PRO A 118 9.86 -13.30 2.92
N PRO A 119 11.09 -13.73 2.54
CA PRO A 119 11.91 -14.58 3.39
C PRO A 119 12.23 -13.94 4.75
N ARG A 120 12.25 -12.62 4.80
CA ARG A 120 12.40 -11.83 6.02
C ARG A 120 11.32 -10.74 6.04
N PRO A 121 10.56 -10.63 7.13
CA PRO A 121 9.57 -9.58 7.27
C PRO A 121 10.27 -8.21 7.32
N LEU A 122 9.57 -7.17 6.89
CA LEU A 122 10.03 -5.81 7.04
C LEU A 122 9.98 -5.38 8.51
N THR A 123 10.87 -4.46 8.90
CA THR A 123 11.00 -4.04 10.30
C THR A 123 10.08 -2.87 10.64
N SER A 124 9.68 -2.08 9.65
CA SER A 124 9.06 -0.77 9.86
C SER A 124 7.59 -0.73 9.44
N ALA A 125 7.20 -1.56 8.47
CA ALA A 125 5.82 -1.70 8.01
C ALA A 125 4.96 -2.37 9.10
N GLU A 126 3.77 -1.81 9.34
CA GLU A 126 2.79 -2.42 10.26
C GLU A 126 2.09 -3.62 9.63
N GLN A 127 1.92 -3.57 8.30
CA GLN A 127 1.30 -4.61 7.48
C GLN A 127 2.02 -4.67 6.15
N GLU A 128 2.19 -5.89 5.64
CA GLU A 128 2.81 -6.18 4.36
C GLU A 128 2.04 -7.30 3.65
N ARG A 129 1.83 -7.17 2.35
CA ARG A 129 1.26 -8.22 1.49
C ARG A 129 2.02 -8.26 0.17
N PHE A 130 2.37 -9.45 -0.30
CA PHE A 130 3.05 -9.64 -1.58
C PHE A 130 2.23 -10.62 -2.41
N PHE A 131 1.92 -10.24 -3.63
CA PHE A 131 1.18 -11.06 -4.58
C PHE A 131 2.03 -11.31 -5.80
N CYS A 132 1.99 -12.55 -6.28
CA CYS A 132 2.61 -12.96 -7.53
C CYS A 132 1.52 -13.40 -8.49
N GLY A 133 1.49 -12.77 -9.67
CA GLY A 133 0.65 -13.16 -10.80
C GLY A 133 1.40 -14.17 -11.66
N GLN A 134 0.83 -15.35 -11.83
CA GLN A 134 1.39 -16.42 -12.66
C GLN A 134 0.72 -16.41 -14.04
N ILE A 135 1.50 -16.36 -15.13
CA ILE A 135 0.93 -16.41 -16.48
C ILE A 135 0.55 -17.84 -16.87
N HIS A 136 -0.50 -17.90 -17.70
CA HIS A 136 -0.87 -19.00 -18.58
C HIS A 136 0.32 -19.83 -19.10
N GLY A 137 0.38 -21.08 -18.64
CA GLY A 137 1.30 -22.09 -19.17
C GLY A 137 2.70 -22.08 -18.54
N ARG A 138 2.96 -21.25 -17.53
CA ARG A 138 4.17 -21.32 -16.69
C ARG A 138 3.82 -21.39 -15.20
N PRO A 139 3.20 -22.48 -14.71
CA PRO A 139 2.82 -22.61 -13.31
C PRO A 139 4.03 -22.44 -12.38
N GLY A 140 3.88 -21.61 -11.35
CA GLY A 140 4.94 -21.32 -10.38
C GLY A 140 5.88 -20.19 -10.78
N ALA A 141 5.94 -19.77 -12.04
CA ALA A 141 6.70 -18.58 -12.44
C ALA A 141 5.89 -17.30 -12.22
N CYS A 142 6.50 -16.30 -11.60
CA CYS A 142 5.86 -15.01 -11.37
C CYS A 142 6.18 -14.07 -12.53
N ASP A 143 5.16 -13.44 -13.07
CA ASP A 143 5.34 -12.44 -14.11
C ASP A 143 5.19 -11.03 -13.54
N ASN A 144 4.09 -10.85 -12.79
CA ASN A 144 3.81 -9.61 -12.11
C ASN A 144 3.90 -9.78 -10.61
N TRP A 145 4.38 -8.73 -9.95
CA TRP A 145 4.37 -8.62 -8.51
C TRP A 145 3.58 -7.40 -8.07
N TRP A 146 2.78 -7.56 -7.01
CA TRP A 146 2.15 -6.46 -6.30
C TRP A 146 2.54 -6.54 -4.83
N VAL A 147 3.18 -5.50 -4.33
CA VAL A 147 3.60 -5.38 -2.94
C VAL A 147 2.86 -4.22 -2.32
N GLN A 148 2.18 -4.47 -1.21
CA GLN A 148 1.45 -3.44 -0.46
C GLN A 148 2.04 -3.37 0.94
N LEU A 149 2.41 -2.16 1.35
CA LEU A 149 2.99 -1.87 2.65
C LEU A 149 2.19 -0.77 3.35
N ARG A 150 1.95 -0.91 4.66
CA ARG A 150 1.22 0.10 5.44
C ARG A 150 2.07 0.69 6.57
N TYR A 151 2.02 2.01 6.71
CA TYR A 151 2.72 2.77 7.74
C TYR A 151 1.78 3.85 8.31
N GLY A 152 1.11 3.59 9.43
CA GLY A 152 0.11 4.51 9.97
C GLY A 152 -0.89 4.96 8.91
N GLN A 153 -0.93 6.25 8.60
CA GLN A 153 -1.79 6.87 7.58
C GLN A 153 -1.29 6.73 6.12
N TYR A 154 -0.18 6.04 5.85
CA TYR A 154 0.37 5.87 4.51
C TYR A 154 0.22 4.43 4.01
N VAL A 155 -0.05 4.28 2.70
CA VAL A 155 0.05 3.01 1.97
C VAL A 155 1.04 3.18 0.83
N VAL A 156 1.97 2.25 0.72
CA VAL A 156 2.92 2.15 -0.39
C VAL A 156 2.55 0.92 -1.21
N ASN A 157 2.26 1.13 -2.48
CA ASN A 157 2.03 0.08 -3.45
C ASN A 157 3.22 0.04 -4.40
N ILE A 158 3.80 -1.14 -4.59
CA ILE A 158 4.83 -1.38 -5.60
C ILE A 158 4.30 -2.44 -6.55
N GLN A 159 4.28 -2.14 -7.84
CA GLN A 159 3.89 -3.06 -8.89
C GLN A 159 5.07 -3.29 -9.82
N SER A 160 5.26 -4.53 -10.27
CA SER A 160 6.20 -4.84 -11.35
C SER A 160 5.48 -5.62 -12.44
N ILE A 161 5.68 -5.21 -13.69
CA ILE A 161 5.08 -5.80 -14.88
C ILE A 161 6.20 -6.24 -15.82
N ASP A 162 6.10 -7.47 -16.34
CA ASP A 162 7.06 -8.03 -17.31
C ASP A 162 8.53 -7.96 -16.84
N VAL A 163 8.78 -7.88 -15.51
CA VAL A 163 10.13 -7.81 -14.95
C VAL A 163 10.63 -9.23 -14.72
N PRO A 164 11.84 -9.59 -15.20
CA PRO A 164 12.38 -10.94 -15.00
C PRO A 164 12.34 -11.38 -13.53
N SER A 165 11.69 -12.52 -13.29
CA SER A 165 11.68 -13.22 -12.01
C SER A 165 12.42 -14.55 -12.13
N SER A 166 12.87 -15.10 -11.01
CA SER A 166 13.40 -16.47 -11.00
C SER A 166 12.24 -17.47 -11.12
N ASP A 167 12.51 -18.61 -11.76
CA ASP A 167 11.51 -19.64 -12.08
C ASP A 167 10.83 -20.31 -10.86
N ALA A 168 11.22 -19.96 -9.64
CA ALA A 168 10.77 -20.62 -8.40
C ALA A 168 9.56 -19.96 -7.72
N GLY A 169 9.03 -18.86 -8.27
CA GLY A 169 7.90 -18.15 -7.65
C GLY A 169 8.25 -17.48 -6.32
N GLU A 170 9.54 -17.33 -6.07
CA GLU A 170 10.11 -16.58 -4.95
C GLU A 170 10.23 -15.11 -5.32
N ILE A 171 10.21 -14.24 -4.30
CA ILE A 171 10.41 -12.80 -4.51
C ILE A 171 11.81 -12.59 -5.11
N PRO A 172 11.93 -11.95 -6.28
CA PRO A 172 13.21 -11.67 -6.89
C PRO A 172 14.11 -10.83 -5.97
N PRO A 173 15.44 -11.08 -5.93
CA PRO A 173 16.35 -10.31 -5.07
C PRO A 173 16.29 -8.80 -5.28
N TRP A 174 16.12 -8.36 -6.53
CA TRP A 174 16.00 -6.94 -6.87
C TRP A 174 14.76 -6.31 -6.23
N LEU A 175 13.62 -7.02 -6.24
CA LEU A 175 12.37 -6.55 -5.66
C LEU A 175 12.46 -6.53 -4.14
N ALA A 176 13.06 -7.56 -3.55
CA ALA A 176 13.30 -7.61 -2.11
C ALA A 176 14.23 -6.48 -1.63
N GLU A 177 15.22 -6.07 -2.43
CA GLU A 177 16.07 -4.89 -2.13
C GLU A 177 15.29 -3.60 -2.29
N PHE A 178 14.55 -3.45 -3.39
CA PHE A 178 13.76 -2.26 -3.67
C PHE A 178 12.69 -1.99 -2.60
N VAL A 179 12.00 -3.04 -2.17
CA VAL A 179 11.02 -2.99 -1.07
C VAL A 179 11.69 -2.64 0.27
N ARG A 180 12.90 -3.14 0.54
CA ARG A 180 13.67 -2.78 1.75
C ARG A 180 14.12 -1.32 1.74
N GLU A 181 14.48 -0.78 0.57
CA GLU A 181 14.81 0.64 0.42
C GLU A 181 13.56 1.51 0.67
N ALA A 182 12.41 1.11 0.12
CA ALA A 182 11.15 1.78 0.39
C ALA A 182 10.79 1.74 1.89
N ASP A 183 10.96 0.59 2.56
CA ASP A 183 10.73 0.45 4.00
C ASP A 183 11.64 1.39 4.81
N ARG A 184 12.93 1.49 4.45
CA ARG A 184 13.87 2.39 5.11
C ARG A 184 13.50 3.85 4.91
N SER A 185 13.13 4.25 3.70
CA SER A 185 12.66 5.62 3.40
C SER A 185 11.45 6.00 4.27
N MET A 186 10.52 5.05 4.45
CA MET A 186 9.33 5.23 5.30
C MET A 186 9.65 5.22 6.80
N ALA A 187 10.69 4.50 7.23
CA ALA A 187 11.17 4.50 8.62
C ALA A 187 11.90 5.79 8.98
N GLU A 188 12.81 6.26 8.13
CA GLU A 188 13.60 7.48 8.37
C GLU A 188 12.77 8.77 8.24
N GLY A 189 11.68 8.72 7.47
CA GLY A 189 10.69 9.80 7.40
C GLY A 189 9.66 9.80 8.55
N GLY A 190 9.54 8.69 9.29
CA GLY A 190 8.48 8.42 10.28
C GLY A 190 8.66 9.05 11.65
#